data_AF-A0AAW1DIL1-F1
#
_entry.id   AF-A0AAW1DIL1-F1
#
_cell.length_a   1.000
_cell.length_b   1.000
_cell.length_c   1.000
_cell.angle_alpha   90.00
_cell.angle_beta   90.00
_cell.angle_gamma   90.00
#
_symmetry.space_group_name_H-M   'P 1'
#
loop_
_entity.id
_entity.type
_entity.pdbx_description
1 polymer ?
#
loop_
_entity_poly.entity_id
_entity_poly.type
_entity_poly.pdbx_seq_one_letter_code
_entity_poly.pdbx_strand_id
1 'polypeptide(L)'
;MLASRYNDSFRLYSQMGLGEEYIGFRTSIAKVRVVCQLRLSHKCKVTVYYRNTAHSIDGSVRCSVCNLDQLETLSHIFFRCPQYNPLRNHYLKKYSANFQDLFSIGDINKLNDIFYFTIGMLKLRSFCLNE
;
A
#
# COMPACT_ATOMS: atom_id res chain seq x y z
N MET A 1 20.21 10.17 1.57
CA MET A 1 19.16 9.61 0.69
C MET A 1 18.86 8.18 1.10
N LEU A 2 17.67 7.91 1.63
CA LEU A 2 17.22 6.57 1.99
C LEU A 2 16.78 5.82 0.73
N ALA A 3 17.74 5.29 -0.03
CA ALA A 3 17.41 4.39 -1.13
C ALA A 3 16.89 3.07 -0.55
N SER A 4 15.62 2.73 -0.82
CA SER A 4 15.08 1.41 -0.45
C SER A 4 15.91 0.31 -1.12
N ARG A 5 16.59 -0.52 -0.32
CA ARG A 5 17.33 -1.69 -0.84
C ARG A 5 16.41 -2.85 -1.21
N TYR A 6 15.15 -2.80 -0.79
CA TYR A 6 14.22 -3.93 -0.81
C TYR A 6 13.11 -3.82 -1.86
N ASN A 7 13.01 -2.67 -2.56
CA ASN A 7 12.05 -2.51 -3.66
C ASN A 7 12.68 -1.72 -4.81
N ASP A 8 12.92 -2.40 -5.93
CA ASP A 8 13.52 -1.82 -7.14
C ASP A 8 12.70 -0.67 -7.71
N SER A 9 11.37 -0.75 -7.60
CA SER A 9 10.48 0.33 -8.04
C SER A 9 10.78 1.60 -7.23
N PHE A 10 10.92 1.50 -5.90
CA PHE A 10 11.14 2.68 -5.05
C PHE A 10 12.59 3.19 -5.00
N ARG A 11 13.57 2.35 -5.34
CA ARG A 11 14.98 2.78 -5.48
C ARG A 11 15.13 3.91 -6.51
N LEU A 12 14.38 3.86 -7.60
CA LEU A 12 14.41 4.87 -8.66
C LEU A 12 13.83 6.22 -8.22
N TYR A 13 12.87 6.25 -7.29
CA TYR A 13 12.22 7.49 -6.84
C TYR A 13 13.13 8.35 -6.00
N SER A 14 13.81 7.75 -5.03
CA SER A 14 14.74 8.49 -4.16
C SER A 14 15.94 9.05 -4.93
N GLN A 15 16.21 8.53 -6.13
CA GLN A 15 17.30 8.98 -7.02
C GLN A 15 16.89 10.14 -7.96
N MET A 16 15.59 10.42 -8.13
CA MET A 16 15.08 11.48 -9.01
C MET A 16 15.03 12.87 -8.34
N GLY A 17 15.55 13.04 -7.12
CA GLY A 17 15.66 14.34 -6.45
C GLY A 17 14.34 14.91 -5.89
N LEU A 18 13.21 14.23 -6.11
CA LEU A 18 11.95 14.52 -5.45
C LEU A 18 12.00 13.96 -4.03
N GLY A 19 12.17 14.86 -3.05
CA GLY A 19 12.11 14.48 -1.63
C GLY A 19 10.74 13.88 -1.27
N GLU A 20 10.71 13.08 -0.21
CA GLU A 20 9.47 12.48 0.30
C GLU A 20 8.65 13.51 1.10
N GLU A 21 7.95 14.42 0.39
CA GLU A 21 7.22 15.55 1.00
C GLU A 21 6.24 15.12 2.09
N TYR A 22 5.59 13.96 1.92
CA TYR A 22 4.61 13.43 2.85
C TYR A 22 5.18 13.10 4.25
N ILE A 23 6.50 12.96 4.40
CA ILE A 23 7.14 12.77 5.71
C ILE A 23 7.01 14.04 6.56
N GLY A 24 7.00 15.22 5.92
CA GLY A 24 6.87 16.52 6.58
C GLY A 24 5.43 16.93 6.89
N PHE A 25 4.43 16.15 6.46
CA PHE A 25 3.03 16.51 6.70
C PHE A 25 2.69 16.49 8.18
N ARG A 26 1.98 17.53 8.66
CA ARG A 26 1.46 17.62 10.02
C ARG A 26 0.28 16.66 10.22
N THR A 27 0.58 15.37 10.39
CA THR A 27 -0.39 14.29 10.54
C THR A 27 0.10 13.24 11.54
N SER A 28 -0.74 12.26 11.85
CA SER A 28 -0.35 11.17 12.75
C SER A 28 0.79 10.34 12.13
N ILE A 29 1.84 10.06 12.92
CA ILE A 29 2.98 9.24 12.49
C ILE A 29 2.57 7.85 11.98
N ALA A 30 1.45 7.31 12.47
CA ALA A 30 0.91 6.04 12.00
C ALA A 30 0.59 6.04 10.49
N LYS A 31 0.07 7.14 9.96
CA LYS A 31 -0.26 7.29 8.53
C LYS A 31 1.00 7.27 7.68
N VAL A 32 1.96 8.12 8.04
CA VAL A 32 3.28 8.17 7.39
C VAL A 32 3.94 6.80 7.42
N ARG A 33 3.93 6.12 8.58
CA ARG A 33 4.58 4.82 8.77
C ARG A 33 3.94 3.73 7.91
N VAL A 34 2.61 3.64 7.83
CA VAL A 34 1.93 2.63 7.00
C VAL A 34 2.31 2.83 5.53
N VAL A 35 2.30 4.07 5.04
CA VAL A 35 2.63 4.33 3.65
C VAL A 35 4.11 4.10 3.35
N CYS A 36 5.01 4.48 4.26
CA CYS A 36 6.44 4.10 4.15
C CYS A 36 6.61 2.58 4.06
N GLN A 37 5.89 1.80 4.88
CA GLN A 37 6.00 0.33 4.85
C GLN A 37 5.53 -0.25 3.50
N LEU A 38 4.44 0.26 2.92
CA LEU A 38 4.01 -0.16 1.59
C LEU A 38 5.06 0.17 0.53
N ARG A 39 5.65 1.38 0.59
CA ARG A 39 6.68 1.80 -0.36
C ARG A 39 7.97 1.00 -0.21
N LEU A 40 8.34 0.63 1.00
CA LEU A 40 9.57 -0.14 1.25
C LEU A 40 9.36 -1.65 1.12
N SER A 41 8.11 -2.12 0.97
CA SER A 41 7.79 -3.54 0.91
C SER A 41 8.37 -4.23 -0.32
N HIS A 42 8.75 -5.48 -0.16
CA HIS A 42 9.25 -6.30 -1.27
C HIS A 42 8.07 -6.83 -2.09
N LYS A 43 8.26 -7.07 -3.39
CA LYS A 43 7.21 -7.57 -4.31
C LYS A 43 6.58 -8.88 -3.82
N CYS A 44 7.38 -9.75 -3.21
CA CYS A 44 6.93 -11.07 -2.72
C CYS A 44 6.49 -11.07 -1.25
N LYS A 45 6.76 -10.03 -0.47
CA LYS A 45 6.36 -9.98 0.94
C LYS A 45 6.14 -8.54 1.39
N VAL A 46 4.92 -8.29 1.83
CA VAL A 46 4.51 -7.02 2.41
C VAL A 46 4.24 -7.27 3.88
N THR A 47 4.71 -6.39 4.75
CA THR A 47 4.34 -6.43 6.17
C THR A 47 3.98 -5.03 6.61
N VAL A 48 2.77 -4.88 7.14
CA VAL A 48 2.25 -3.61 7.63
C VAL A 48 1.97 -3.75 9.13
N TYR A 49 2.73 -3.00 9.92
CA TYR A 49 2.54 -2.83 11.35
C TYR A 49 1.59 -1.66 11.61
N TYR A 50 0.46 -1.97 12.24
CA TYR A 50 -0.56 -1.00 12.64
C TYR A 50 -1.16 -1.40 13.99
N ARG A 51 -1.24 -0.47 14.95
CA ARG A 51 -1.78 -0.68 16.31
C ARG A 51 -1.24 -1.93 17.03
N ASN A 52 0.07 -2.13 17.00
CA ASN A 52 0.77 -3.28 17.58
C ASN A 52 0.43 -4.65 16.95
N THR A 53 -0.30 -4.67 15.83
CA THR A 53 -0.55 -5.87 15.04
C THR A 53 0.29 -5.82 13.76
N ALA A 54 0.90 -6.94 13.41
CA ALA A 54 1.62 -7.13 12.16
C ALA A 54 0.69 -7.85 11.17
N HIS A 55 0.41 -7.24 10.02
CA HIS A 55 -0.28 -7.90 8.93
C HIS A 55 0.72 -8.22 7.84
N SER A 56 0.93 -9.51 7.58
CA SER A 56 1.83 -9.98 6.53
C SER A 56 1.05 -10.50 5.34
N ILE A 57 1.46 -10.08 4.14
CA ILE A 57 0.91 -10.55 2.86
C ILE A 57 2.06 -11.19 2.10
N ASP A 58 1.87 -12.44 1.70
CA ASP A 58 2.79 -13.16 0.83
C ASP A 58 2.37 -12.95 -0.63
N GLY A 59 3.15 -12.16 -1.36
CA GLY A 59 2.89 -11.87 -2.78
C GLY A 59 3.27 -13.03 -3.72
N SER A 60 3.84 -14.12 -3.20
CA SER A 60 4.18 -15.32 -3.97
C SER A 60 3.06 -16.37 -4.00
N VAL A 61 2.04 -16.21 -3.16
CA VAL A 61 0.87 -17.10 -3.13
C VAL A 61 -0.32 -16.48 -3.85
N ARG A 62 -1.27 -17.34 -4.24
CA ARG A 62 -2.55 -16.91 -4.81
C ARG A 62 -3.35 -16.12 -3.78
N CYS A 63 -4.04 -15.08 -4.25
CA CYS A 63 -4.90 -14.24 -3.43
C CYS A 63 -6.00 -15.09 -2.77
N SER A 64 -5.93 -15.22 -1.45
CA SER A 64 -6.83 -16.07 -0.67
C SER A 64 -8.22 -15.47 -0.47
N VAL A 65 -8.40 -14.18 -0.78
CA VAL A 65 -9.69 -13.49 -0.61
C VAL A 65 -10.51 -13.41 -1.90
N CYS A 66 -9.93 -13.69 -3.07
CA CYS A 66 -10.64 -13.58 -4.35
C CYS A 66 -10.47 -14.82 -5.24
N ASN A 67 -11.40 -15.00 -6.18
CA ASN A 67 -11.44 -16.17 -7.05
C ASN A 67 -10.82 -15.93 -8.44
N LEU A 68 -9.93 -14.94 -8.58
CA LEU A 68 -9.33 -14.59 -9.89
C LEU A 68 -8.09 -15.42 -10.25
N ASP A 69 -7.65 -16.33 -9.37
CA ASP A 69 -6.45 -17.14 -9.56
C ASP A 69 -5.17 -16.32 -9.86
N GLN A 70 -5.02 -15.19 -9.17
CA GLN A 70 -3.88 -14.27 -9.30
C GLN A 70 -3.06 -14.22 -8.02
N LEU A 71 -1.77 -13.89 -8.12
CA LEU A 71 -0.90 -13.69 -6.96
C LEU A 71 -1.36 -12.49 -6.09
N GLU A 72 -1.25 -12.61 -4.76
CA GLU A 72 -1.65 -11.57 -3.77
C GLU A 72 -0.64 -10.40 -3.69
N THR A 73 -0.16 -9.92 -4.83
CA THR A 73 0.76 -8.79 -4.92
C THR A 73 0.07 -7.46 -4.58
N LEU A 74 0.85 -6.43 -4.22
CA LEU A 74 0.31 -5.07 -4.07
C LEU A 74 -0.42 -4.59 -5.33
N SER A 75 0.11 -4.88 -6.52
CA SER A 75 -0.56 -4.52 -7.77
C SER A 75 -1.93 -5.18 -7.90
N HIS A 76 -2.06 -6.44 -7.50
CA HIS A 76 -3.35 -7.11 -7.47
C HIS A 76 -4.31 -6.44 -6.48
N ILE A 77 -3.86 -6.18 -5.26
CA ILE A 77 -4.67 -5.59 -4.20
C ILE A 77 -5.16 -4.17 -4.56
N PHE A 78 -4.25 -3.31 -4.99
CA PHE A 78 -4.49 -1.90 -5.24
C PHE A 78 -5.22 -1.61 -6.55
N PHE A 79 -5.27 -2.55 -7.50
CA PHE A 79 -5.87 -2.27 -8.82
C PHE A 79 -6.83 -3.34 -9.35
N ARG A 80 -6.75 -4.60 -8.93
CA ARG A 80 -7.43 -5.71 -9.63
C ARG A 80 -8.39 -6.52 -8.76
N CYS A 81 -8.06 -6.74 -7.49
CA CYS A 81 -8.80 -7.66 -6.62
C CYS A 81 -10.27 -7.22 -6.43
N PRO A 82 -11.26 -8.01 -6.82
CA PRO A 82 -12.66 -7.59 -6.78
C PRO A 82 -13.17 -7.34 -5.35
N GLN A 83 -12.65 -8.05 -4.34
CA GLN A 83 -13.05 -7.84 -2.94
C GLN A 83 -12.72 -6.45 -2.42
N TYR A 84 -11.59 -5.87 -2.86
CA TYR A 84 -11.19 -4.53 -2.46
C TYR A 84 -11.81 -3.44 -3.33
N ASN A 85 -12.66 -3.79 -4.31
CA ASN A 85 -13.24 -2.84 -5.25
C ASN A 85 -14.07 -1.73 -4.57
N PRO A 86 -14.95 -2.02 -3.58
CA PRO A 86 -15.68 -0.97 -2.87
C PRO A 86 -14.76 0.03 -2.18
N LEU A 87 -13.70 -0.46 -1.53
CA LEU A 87 -12.70 0.38 -0.86
C LEU A 87 -11.87 1.19 -1.86
N ARG A 88 -11.44 0.58 -2.98
CA ARG A 88 -10.74 1.29 -4.06
C ARG A 88 -11.61 2.37 -4.66
N ASN A 89 -12.88 2.09 -4.91
CA ASN A 89 -13.80 3.05 -5.48
C ASN A 89 -14.03 4.25 -4.57
N HIS A 90 -14.05 4.01 -3.25
CA HIS A 90 -14.23 5.05 -2.26
C HIS A 90 -12.98 5.92 -2.06
N TYR A 91 -11.80 5.31 -1.91
CA TYR A 91 -10.58 6.04 -1.57
C TYR A 91 -9.70 6.37 -2.79
N LEU A 92 -9.58 5.45 -3.75
CA LEU A 92 -8.54 5.49 -4.78
C LEU A 92 -9.03 5.84 -6.20
N LYS A 93 -10.35 5.85 -6.45
CA LYS A 93 -10.93 6.07 -7.80
C LYS A 93 -10.45 7.35 -8.51
N LYS A 94 -10.14 8.39 -7.73
CA LYS A 94 -9.68 9.69 -8.22
C LYS A 94 -8.19 9.75 -8.58
N TYR A 95 -7.44 8.67 -8.36
CA TYR A 95 -6.00 8.60 -8.64
C TYR A 95 -5.72 7.73 -9.88
N SER A 96 -4.55 7.93 -10.47
CA SER A 96 -4.06 7.15 -11.61
C SER A 96 -3.99 5.65 -11.28
N ALA A 97 -4.25 4.81 -12.28
CA ALA A 97 -4.11 3.36 -12.20
C ALA A 97 -2.64 2.90 -12.22
N ASN A 98 -1.69 3.82 -12.30
CA ASN A 98 -0.27 3.53 -12.22
C ASN A 98 0.20 3.48 -10.75
N PHE A 99 0.90 2.40 -10.40
CA PHE A 99 1.55 2.24 -9.09
C PHE A 99 2.46 3.44 -8.76
N GLN A 100 3.19 3.95 -9.75
CA GLN A 100 4.10 5.08 -9.61
C GLN A 100 3.39 6.34 -9.14
N ASP A 101 2.36 6.72 -9.87
CA ASP A 101 1.58 7.91 -9.58
C ASP A 101 0.85 7.75 -8.27
N LEU A 102 0.30 6.56 -7.98
CA LEU A 102 -0.45 6.30 -6.76
C LEU A 102 0.42 6.54 -5.51
N PHE A 103 1.67 6.08 -5.50
CA PHE A 103 2.57 6.23 -4.37
C PHE A 103 3.42 7.51 -4.39
N SER A 104 3.24 8.37 -5.39
CA SER A 104 3.75 9.74 -5.40
C SER A 104 2.80 10.66 -4.62
N ILE A 105 3.14 10.97 -3.37
CA ILE A 105 2.25 11.65 -2.41
C ILE A 105 2.62 13.12 -2.30
N GLY A 106 1.90 13.96 -3.04
CA GLY A 106 2.07 15.43 -3.01
C GLY A 106 1.13 16.15 -2.05
N ASP A 107 0.11 15.48 -1.50
CA ASP A 107 -0.86 16.13 -0.61
C ASP A 107 -1.37 15.21 0.52
N ILE A 108 -1.85 15.83 1.59
CA ILE A 108 -2.30 15.14 2.80
C ILE A 108 -3.56 14.29 2.58
N ASN A 109 -4.43 14.64 1.63
CA ASN A 109 -5.63 13.87 1.34
C ASN A 109 -5.25 12.56 0.67
N LYS A 110 -4.30 12.57 -0.27
CA LYS A 110 -3.76 11.36 -0.88
C LYS A 110 -3.09 10.45 0.13
N LEU A 111 -2.31 11.01 1.07
CA LEU A 111 -1.76 10.24 2.18
C LEU A 111 -2.87 9.57 3.01
N ASN A 112 -3.93 10.31 3.34
CA ASN A 112 -5.06 9.81 4.10
C ASN A 112 -5.81 8.70 3.36
N ASP A 113 -6.06 8.88 2.06
CA ASP A 113 -6.82 7.93 1.25
C ASP A 113 -6.07 6.59 1.08
N ILE A 114 -4.77 6.65 0.79
CA ILE A 114 -3.92 5.44 0.74
C ILE A 114 -3.89 4.75 2.11
N PHE A 115 -3.76 5.53 3.19
CA PHE A 115 -3.78 4.98 4.54
C PHE A 115 -5.12 4.29 4.86
N TYR A 116 -6.26 4.97 4.67
CA TYR A 116 -7.57 4.41 5.02
C TYR A 116 -7.95 3.23 4.11
N PHE A 117 -7.59 3.29 2.83
CA PHE A 117 -7.68 2.13 1.95
C PHE A 117 -6.90 0.95 2.52
N THR A 118 -5.64 1.16 2.88
CA THR A 118 -4.74 0.12 3.41
C THR A 118 -5.28 -0.50 4.69
N ILE A 119 -5.73 0.32 5.64
CA ILE A 119 -6.30 -0.20 6.88
C ILE A 119 -7.63 -0.94 6.62
N GLY A 120 -8.47 -0.42 5.71
CA GLY A 120 -9.71 -1.07 5.31
C GLY A 120 -9.47 -2.45 4.68
N MET A 121 -8.53 -2.55 3.73
CA MET A 121 -8.21 -3.83 3.09
C MET A 121 -7.63 -4.84 4.09
N LEU A 122 -6.78 -4.40 5.03
CA LEU A 122 -6.18 -5.29 6.02
C LEU A 122 -7.23 -5.85 6.97
N LYS A 123 -8.17 -5.01 7.42
CA LYS A 123 -9.32 -5.46 8.23
C LYS A 123 -10.22 -6.42 7.48
N LEU A 124 -10.54 -6.12 6.22
CA LEU A 124 -11.36 -7.01 5.39
C LEU A 124 -10.67 -8.36 5.18
N ARG A 125 -9.36 -8.34 4.90
CA ARG A 125 -8.55 -9.56 4.75
C ARG A 125 -8.54 -10.37 6.05
N SER A 126 -8.29 -9.72 7.18
CA SER A 126 -8.27 -10.37 8.50
C SER A 126 -9.62 -11.02 8.80
N PHE A 127 -10.72 -10.34 8.46
CA PHE A 127 -12.07 -10.90 8.57
C PHE A 127 -12.29 -12.11 7.65
N CYS A 128 -11.87 -12.06 6.38
CA CYS A 128 -12.01 -13.17 5.45
C CYS A 128 -11.17 -14.40 5.83
N LEU A 129 -10.01 -14.19 6.46
CA LEU A 129 -9.04 -15.24 6.78
C LEU A 129 -9.06 -15.68 8.26
N ASN A 130 -9.88 -15.03 9.10
CA ASN A 130 -9.90 -15.20 10.54
C ASN A 130 -8.51 -14.99 11.20
N GLU A 131 -7.81 -13.94 10.77
CA GLU A 131 -6.51 -13.49 11.30
C GLU A 131 -6.64 -12.29 12.26
#